data_AF-A0A1F9VL80-F1
#
_entry.id   AF-A0A1F9VL80-F1
#
_cell.length_a   1.000
_cell.length_b   1.000
_cell.length_c   1.000
_cell.angle_alpha   90.00
_cell.angle_beta   90.00
_cell.angle_gamma   90.00
#
_symmetry.space_group_name_H-M   'P 1'
#
loop_
_entity.id
_entity.type
_entity.pdbx_description
1 polymer ?
#
loop_
_entity_poly.entity_id
_entity_poly.type
_entity_poly.pdbx_seq_one_letter_code
_entity_poly.pdbx_strand_id
1 'polypeptide(L)'
;MLQDFVRSDHDDIDICDMDRRAIDGNVLGIIEPEAEKLTLRECANKVIHATDAQLEWIKSESDGSPYEYWSGNYILSGTKGNIPWRLTLYILPWSAAMTRFNLIVQEEVDWHHVHKHDQ
;
A
#
# COMPACT_ATOMS: atom_id res chain seq x y z
N MET A 1 -6.38 7.66 -7.49
CA MET A 1 -4.94 7.44 -7.18
C MET A 1 -4.09 7.72 -8.41
N LEU A 2 -2.77 7.86 -8.27
CA LEU A 2 -1.83 8.03 -9.41
C LEU A 2 -2.05 6.96 -10.49
N GLN A 3 -2.24 5.70 -10.08
CA GLN A 3 -2.59 4.59 -10.97
C GLN A 3 -3.85 4.83 -11.81
N ASP A 4 -4.90 5.42 -11.23
CA ASP A 4 -6.16 5.68 -11.95
C ASP A 4 -6.00 6.81 -12.98
N PHE A 5 -5.12 7.78 -12.68
CA PHE A 5 -4.80 8.91 -13.56
C PHE A 5 -3.93 8.48 -14.74
N VAL A 6 -2.86 7.72 -14.50
CA VAL A 6 -2.00 7.24 -15.61
C VAL A 6 -2.79 6.33 -16.56
N ARG A 7 -3.71 5.52 -16.03
CA ARG A 7 -4.56 4.64 -16.84
C ARG A 7 -5.62 5.39 -17.66
N SER A 8 -5.99 6.63 -17.32
CA SER A 8 -6.94 7.39 -18.14
C SER A 8 -6.28 8.04 -19.35
N ASP A 9 -4.98 8.29 -19.28
CA ASP A 9 -4.26 9.12 -20.26
C ASP A 9 -3.38 8.29 -21.20
N HIS A 10 -3.05 7.04 -20.82
CA HIS A 10 -2.20 6.15 -21.62
C HIS A 10 -2.72 4.71 -21.65
N ASP A 11 -3.34 4.31 -22.76
CA ASP A 11 -3.77 2.92 -23.00
C ASP A 11 -2.58 1.94 -23.17
N ASP A 12 -1.39 2.48 -23.47
CA ASP A 12 -0.18 1.69 -23.76
C ASP A 12 0.62 1.32 -22.51
N ILE A 13 0.29 1.90 -21.34
CA ILE A 13 1.05 1.73 -20.10
C ILE A 13 0.47 0.58 -19.26
N ASP A 14 1.28 -0.47 -19.06
CA ASP A 14 0.90 -1.60 -18.22
C ASP A 14 1.13 -1.31 -16.73
N ILE A 15 0.14 -0.66 -16.11
CA ILE A 15 0.11 -0.39 -14.67
C ILE A 15 0.20 -1.67 -13.83
N CYS A 16 -0.34 -2.78 -14.32
CA CYS A 16 -0.29 -4.05 -13.60
C CYS A 16 1.14 -4.61 -13.56
N ASP A 17 1.92 -4.42 -14.62
CA ASP A 17 3.35 -4.73 -14.63
C ASP A 17 4.15 -3.81 -13.71
N MET A 18 3.88 -2.50 -13.75
CA MET A 18 4.53 -1.53 -12.86
C MET A 18 4.28 -1.82 -11.38
N ASP A 19 3.04 -2.15 -11.01
CA ASP A 19 2.68 -2.57 -9.64
C ASP A 19 3.47 -3.84 -9.26
N ARG A 20 3.45 -4.87 -10.13
CA ARG A 20 4.18 -6.13 -9.92
C ARG A 20 5.68 -5.92 -9.70
N ARG A 21 6.31 -5.05 -10.51
CA ARG A 21 7.73 -4.70 -10.40
C ARG A 21 8.02 -3.92 -9.11
N ALA A 22 7.13 -3.03 -8.72
CA ALA A 22 7.28 -2.25 -7.50
C ALA A 22 7.20 -3.11 -6.23
N ILE A 23 6.35 -4.15 -6.23
CA ILE A 23 6.17 -5.07 -5.10
C ILE A 23 7.13 -6.26 -5.12
N ASP A 24 7.96 -6.43 -6.15
CA ASP A 24 8.80 -7.62 -6.31
C ASP A 24 9.66 -7.90 -5.06
N GLY A 25 9.63 -9.16 -4.62
CA GLY A 25 10.27 -9.63 -3.39
C GLY A 25 9.66 -9.15 -2.06
N ASN A 26 8.56 -8.40 -2.07
CA ASN A 26 7.95 -7.84 -0.87
C ASN A 26 6.54 -8.39 -0.61
N VAL A 27 6.22 -8.58 0.68
CA VAL A 27 4.86 -8.77 1.16
C VAL A 27 4.44 -7.46 1.80
N LEU A 28 3.40 -6.82 1.28
CA LEU A 28 2.98 -5.50 1.76
C LEU A 28 2.15 -5.58 3.05
N GLY A 29 1.52 -6.72 3.28
CA GLY A 29 0.67 -6.99 4.41
C GLY A 29 -0.13 -8.26 4.22
N ILE A 30 -0.98 -8.55 5.19
CA ILE A 30 -1.86 -9.72 5.22
C ILE A 30 -3.27 -9.23 5.52
N ILE A 31 -4.23 -9.60 4.67
CA ILE A 31 -5.65 -9.45 4.98
C ILE A 31 -6.14 -10.72 5.66
N GLU A 32 -6.94 -10.61 6.72
CA GLU A 32 -7.52 -11.79 7.37
C GLU A 32 -8.88 -12.13 6.75
N PRO A 33 -9.25 -13.43 6.65
CA PRO A 33 -8.51 -14.62 7.12
C PRO A 33 -7.55 -15.23 6.07
N GLU A 34 -7.57 -14.75 4.84
CA GLU A 34 -6.81 -15.32 3.72
C GLU A 34 -5.51 -14.53 3.54
N ALA A 35 -4.36 -15.16 3.76
CA ALA A 35 -3.04 -14.55 3.53
C ALA A 35 -2.75 -14.32 2.03
N GLU A 36 -3.52 -13.43 1.43
CA GLU A 36 -3.39 -12.99 0.06
C GLU A 36 -2.32 -11.91 -0.05
N LYS A 37 -1.50 -12.01 -1.10
CA LYS A 37 -0.52 -10.96 -1.43
C LYS A 37 -1.27 -9.77 -2.02
N LEU A 38 -1.17 -8.63 -1.35
CA LEU A 38 -1.82 -7.40 -1.77
C LEU A 38 -0.99 -6.65 -2.82
N THR A 39 -1.67 -6.09 -3.82
CA THR A 39 -1.15 -5.05 -4.71
C THR A 39 -1.07 -3.70 -3.99
N LEU A 40 -0.32 -2.73 -4.53
CA LEU A 40 -0.29 -1.38 -3.95
C LEU A 40 -1.66 -0.72 -3.99
N ARG A 41 -2.43 -1.01 -5.05
CA ARG A 41 -3.81 -0.53 -5.20
C ARG A 41 -4.71 -1.03 -4.09
N GLU A 42 -4.65 -2.32 -3.79
CA GLU A 42 -5.45 -2.92 -2.73
C GLU A 42 -5.07 -2.35 -1.37
N CYS A 43 -3.77 -2.25 -1.06
CA CYS A 43 -3.31 -1.61 0.17
C CYS A 43 -3.87 -0.18 0.29
N ALA A 44 -3.73 0.64 -0.74
CA ALA A 44 -4.21 2.03 -0.70
C ALA A 44 -5.74 2.12 -0.60
N ASN A 45 -6.48 1.25 -1.29
CA ASN A 45 -7.94 1.16 -1.14
C ASN A 45 -8.33 0.83 0.30
N LYS A 46 -7.62 -0.10 0.95
CA LYS A 46 -7.87 -0.43 2.36
C LYS A 46 -7.52 0.72 3.29
N VAL A 47 -6.43 1.44 3.04
CA VAL A 47 -6.09 2.67 3.79
C VAL A 47 -7.19 3.71 3.69
N ILE A 48 -7.70 3.97 2.49
CA ILE A 48 -8.76 4.98 2.24
C ILE A 48 -10.10 4.57 2.88
N HIS A 49 -10.40 3.28 2.89
CA HIS A 49 -11.68 2.76 3.39
C HIS A 49 -11.63 2.22 4.83
N ALA A 50 -10.51 2.34 5.53
CA ALA A 50 -10.40 1.95 6.93
C ALA A 50 -11.30 2.82 7.80
N THR A 51 -12.06 2.18 8.69
CA THR A 51 -12.86 2.86 9.72
C THR A 51 -12.14 2.89 11.06
N ASP A 52 -11.16 2.01 11.24
CA ASP A 52 -10.30 1.96 12.42
C ASP A 52 -8.85 1.66 12.01
N ALA A 53 -7.92 2.25 12.75
CA ALA A 53 -6.51 2.27 12.39
C ALA A 53 -5.67 2.28 13.67
N GLN A 54 -4.93 1.19 13.92
CA GLN A 54 -4.19 0.98 15.16
C GLN A 54 -2.73 0.60 14.90
N LEU A 55 -1.82 1.14 15.69
CA LEU A 55 -0.43 0.66 15.74
C LEU A 55 -0.39 -0.69 16.45
N GLU A 56 0.38 -1.62 15.90
CA GLU A 56 0.69 -2.87 16.59
C GLU A 56 1.91 -2.66 17.51
N TRP A 57 1.66 -2.74 18.82
CA TRP A 57 2.70 -2.60 19.84
C TRP A 57 3.19 -3.97 20.30
N ILE A 58 4.50 -4.16 20.30
CA ILE A 58 5.17 -5.34 20.87
C ILE A 58 5.61 -4.99 22.28
N LYS A 59 5.22 -5.83 23.23
CA LYS A 59 5.69 -5.74 24.61
C LYS A 59 7.00 -6.50 24.75
N SER A 60 7.93 -5.93 25.51
CA SER A 60 9.20 -6.56 25.82
C SER A 60 9.62 -6.21 27.24
N GLU A 61 10.60 -6.93 27.75
CA GLU A 61 11.15 -6.74 29.09
C GLU A 61 12.68 -6.71 28.97
N SER A 62 13.29 -5.70 29.57
CA SER A 62 14.75 -5.61 29.74
C SER A 62 15.03 -5.24 31.19
N ASP A 63 15.90 -6.02 31.86
CA ASP A 63 16.27 -5.81 33.25
C ASP A 63 15.08 -5.63 34.22
N GLY A 64 14.00 -6.40 33.99
CA GLY A 64 12.78 -6.35 34.81
C GLY A 64 11.91 -5.11 34.61
N SER A 65 12.24 -4.24 33.66
CA SER A 65 11.42 -3.09 33.28
C SER A 65 10.62 -3.40 32.01
N PRO A 66 9.27 -3.42 32.08
CA PRO A 66 8.46 -3.61 30.89
C PRO A 66 8.48 -2.36 30.02
N TYR A 67 8.60 -2.56 28.71
CA TYR A 67 8.48 -1.49 27.72
C TYR A 67 7.72 -2.00 26.49
N GLU A 68 7.18 -1.06 25.72
CA GLU A 68 6.47 -1.35 24.48
C GLU A 68 7.12 -0.57 23.34
N TYR A 69 7.25 -1.21 22.18
CA TYR A 69 7.73 -0.56 20.97
C TYR A 69 6.86 -0.93 19.78
N TRP A 70 6.81 -0.04 18.80
CA TRP A 70 6.01 -0.25 17.61
C TRP A 70 6.63 -1.34 16.74
N SER A 71 5.83 -2.31 16.29
CA SER A 71 6.31 -3.41 15.46
C SER A 71 6.72 -3.01 14.04
N GLY A 72 6.37 -1.80 13.60
CA GLY A 72 6.45 -1.40 12.20
C GLY A 72 5.19 -1.75 11.40
N ASN A 73 4.17 -2.33 12.05
CA ASN A 73 2.92 -2.73 11.41
C ASN A 73 1.76 -1.82 11.81
N TYR A 74 0.80 -1.71 10.91
CA TYR A 74 -0.45 -0.98 11.13
C TYR A 74 -1.62 -1.94 10.93
N ILE A 75 -2.52 -2.00 11.90
CA ILE A 75 -3.76 -2.77 11.82
C ILE A 75 -4.85 -1.83 11.31
N LEU A 76 -5.37 -2.13 10.13
CA LEU A 76 -6.46 -1.40 9.50
C LEU A 76 -7.69 -2.30 9.50
N SER A 77 -8.84 -1.76 9.90
CA SER A 77 -10.10 -2.50 9.86
C SER A 77 -11.18 -1.67 9.21
N GLY A 78 -12.13 -2.35 8.57
CA GLY A 78 -13.28 -1.72 7.95
C GLY A 78 -14.29 -2.73 7.47
N THR A 79 -15.23 -2.26 6.63
CA THR A 79 -16.27 -3.11 6.04
C THR A 79 -16.32 -2.92 4.53
N LYS A 80 -16.72 -3.97 3.82
CA LYS A 80 -17.12 -3.92 2.40
C LYS A 80 -18.57 -4.39 2.33
N GLY A 81 -19.51 -3.45 2.25
CA GLY A 81 -20.91 -3.76 2.55
C GLY A 81 -21.05 -4.19 4.01
N ASN A 82 -21.53 -5.41 4.26
CA ASN A 82 -21.66 -5.97 5.61
C ASN A 82 -20.55 -6.97 5.98
N ILE A 83 -19.50 -7.10 5.15
CA ILE A 83 -18.41 -8.04 5.39
C ILE A 83 -17.26 -7.27 6.06
N PRO A 84 -16.89 -7.59 7.32
CA PRO A 84 -15.74 -6.97 7.96
C PRO A 84 -14.45 -7.48 7.32
N TRP A 85 -13.44 -6.63 7.29
CA TRP A 85 -12.08 -7.00 6.91
C TRP A 85 -11.09 -6.41 7.91
N ARG A 86 -9.97 -7.10 8.07
CA ARG A 86 -8.83 -6.66 8.88
C ARG A 86 -7.56 -6.87 8.09
N LEU A 87 -6.71 -5.85 8.03
CA LEU A 87 -5.45 -5.83 7.31
C LEU A 87 -4.33 -5.50 8.29
N THR A 88 -3.32 -6.35 8.36
CA THR A 88 -2.02 -6.00 8.94
C THR A 88 -1.13 -5.50 7.82
N LEU A 89 -0.93 -4.19 7.75
CA LEU A 89 -0.07 -3.53 6.77
C LEU A 89 1.36 -3.41 7.32
N TYR A 90 2.35 -3.90 6.57
CA TYR A 90 3.76 -3.79 6.90
C TYR A 90 4.30 -2.48 6.35
N ILE A 91 4.53 -1.48 7.22
CA ILE A 91 4.80 -0.11 6.77
C ILE A 91 6.12 0.00 5.98
N LEU A 92 7.17 -0.71 6.40
CA LEU A 92 8.46 -0.65 5.72
C LEU A 92 8.39 -1.24 4.29
N PRO A 93 7.90 -2.48 4.07
CA PRO A 93 7.69 -3.01 2.72
C PRO A 93 6.74 -2.14 1.87
N TRP A 94 5.64 -1.68 2.44
CA TRP A 94 4.65 -0.88 1.72
C TRP A 94 5.22 0.48 1.26
N SER A 95 5.91 1.20 2.14
CA SER A 95 6.51 2.50 1.80
C SER A 95 7.64 2.37 0.77
N ALA A 96 8.46 1.32 0.88
CA ALA A 96 9.49 1.02 -0.11
C ALA A 96 8.89 0.72 -1.49
N ALA A 97 7.83 -0.09 -1.54
CA ALA A 97 7.14 -0.42 -2.78
C ALA A 97 6.42 0.79 -3.40
N MET A 98 5.76 1.64 -2.59
CA MET A 98 5.18 2.91 -3.05
C MET A 98 6.24 3.85 -3.65
N THR A 99 7.42 3.93 -3.03
CA THR A 99 8.53 4.74 -3.54
C THR A 99 9.02 4.21 -4.89
N ARG A 100 9.20 2.89 -5.02
CA ARG A 100 9.59 2.25 -6.29
C ARG A 100 8.54 2.48 -7.37
N PHE A 101 7.26 2.32 -7.04
CA PHE A 101 6.17 2.56 -7.97
C PHE A 101 6.21 3.99 -8.50
N ASN A 102 6.34 4.98 -7.61
CA ASN A 102 6.44 6.39 -8.03
C ASN A 102 7.64 6.65 -8.95
N LEU A 103 8.79 6.01 -8.71
CA LEU A 103 9.95 6.12 -9.59
C LEU A 103 9.68 5.51 -10.98
N ILE A 104 9.10 4.31 -11.03
CA ILE A 104 8.72 3.65 -12.30
C ILE A 104 7.77 4.54 -13.10
N VAL A 105 6.74 5.09 -12.46
CA VAL A 105 5.79 5.99 -13.11
C VAL A 105 6.47 7.28 -13.58
N GLN A 106 7.41 7.84 -12.81
CA GLN A 106 8.16 9.02 -13.23
C GLN A 106 9.03 8.76 -14.47
N GLU A 107 9.61 7.57 -14.59
CA GLU A 107 10.51 7.20 -15.69
C GLU A 107 9.75 6.80 -16.96
N GLU A 108 8.58 6.16 -16.82
CA GLU A 108 7.88 5.52 -17.94
C GLU A 108 6.65 6.30 -18.44
N VAL A 109 6.12 7.25 -17.67
CA VAL A 109 5.01 8.12 -18.10
C VAL A 109 5.55 9.39 -18.75
N ASP A 110 5.07 9.70 -19.95
CA ASP A 110 5.34 10.99 -20.60
C ASP A 110 4.49 12.11 -19.98
N TRP A 111 5.00 12.69 -18.89
CA TRP A 111 4.35 13.81 -18.20
C TRP A 111 4.15 15.06 -19.07
N HIS A 112 4.92 15.22 -20.16
CA HIS A 112 4.71 16.36 -21.07
C HIS A 112 3.46 16.19 -21.93
N HIS A 113 3.02 14.96 -22.18
CA HIS A 113 1.76 14.67 -22.84
C HIS A 113 0.57 14.95 -21.91
N VAL A 114 0.69 14.55 -20.65
CA VAL A 114 -0.31 14.72 -19.59
C VAL A 114 -0.67 16.20 -19.36
N HIS A 115 0.31 17.10 -19.30
CA HIS A 115 0.06 18.53 -19.04
C HIS A 115 -0.54 19.31 -20.22
N LYS A 116 -0.79 18.69 -21.39
CA LYS A 116 -1.43 19.37 -22.53
C LYS A 116 -2.90 19.71 -22.30
N HIS A 117 -3.55 19.09 -21.31
CA HIS A 117 -4.95 19.33 -20.98
C HIS A 117 -5.17 20.40 -19.89
N ASP A 118 -4.09 21.00 -19.38
CA ASP A 118 -4.13 22.07 -18.35
C ASP A 118 -4.10 23.50 -18.96
N GLN A 119 -4.39 23.68 -20.25
CA GLN A 119 -4.52 25.00 -20.91
C GLN A 119 -5.96 25.37 -21.24
#